data_AF-A0A951IFI8-F1
#
_entry.id   AF-A0A951IFI8-F1
#
_cell.length_a   1.000
_cell.length_b   1.000
_cell.length_c   1.000
_cell.angle_alpha   90.00
_cell.angle_beta   90.00
_cell.angle_gamma   90.00
#
_symmetry.space_group_name_H-M   'P 1'
#
loop_
_entity.id
_entity.type
_entity.pdbx_description
1 polymer ?
#
loop_
_entity_poly.entity_id
_entity_poly.type
_entity_poly.pdbx_seq_one_letter_code
_entity_poly.pdbx_strand_id
1 'polypeptide(L)' 'MRFTDTQTRKDRLSRWKNMEQVFGVSDASALQGRHVLLVDDVITTGATLEACGAAILQAPGTQLSIAAAAYTV' A
#
# COMPACT_ATOMS: atom_id res chain seq x y z
N MET A 1 0.07 -34.38 23.19
CA MET A 1 -0.09 -33.81 21.83
C MET A 1 -0.37 -32.31 21.98
N ARG A 2 0.65 -31.46 21.81
CA ARG A 2 0.48 -30.00 21.74
C ARG A 2 1.29 -29.54 20.55
N PHE A 3 0.63 -29.40 19.41
CA PHE A 3 1.20 -28.71 18.27
C PHE A 3 1.20 -27.23 18.58
N THR A 4 2.38 -26.66 18.80
CA THR A 4 2.59 -25.22 18.78
C THR A 4 2.45 -24.75 17.35
N ASP A 5 1.22 -24.47 16.93
CA ASP A 5 0.93 -23.86 15.64
C ASP A 5 1.60 -22.48 15.57
N THR A 6 2.72 -22.45 14.82
CA THR A 6 3.48 -21.30 14.30
C THR A 6 2.99 -19.91 14.74
N GLN A 7 3.53 -19.39 15.85
CA GLN A 7 3.40 -17.97 16.21
C GLN A 7 4.04 -17.03 15.15
N THR A 8 5.05 -17.51 14.44
CA THR A 8 5.77 -16.76 13.39
C THR A 8 4.88 -16.36 12.20
N ARG A 9 3.86 -17.15 11.89
CA ARG A 9 2.94 -16.87 10.77
C ARG A 9 1.90 -15.80 11.12
N LYS A 10 1.49 -15.77 12.39
CA LYS A 10 0.59 -14.74 12.93
C LYS A 10 1.27 -13.38 12.95
N ASP A 11 2.55 -13.28 13.34
CA ASP A 11 3.28 -12.01 13.31
C ASP A 11 3.42 -11.42 11.90
N ARG A 12 3.61 -12.25 10.88
CA ARG A 12 3.70 -11.77 9.49
C ARG A 12 2.36 -11.25 8.99
N LEU A 13 1.26 -11.98 9.24
CA LEU A 13 -0.09 -11.54 8.88
C LEU A 13 -0.53 -10.30 9.67
N SER A 14 -0.20 -10.21 10.96
CA SER A 14 -0.50 -9.05 11.80
C SER A 14 0.30 -7.81 11.38
N ARG A 15 1.57 -7.97 11.00
CA ARG A 15 2.37 -6.86 10.44
C ARG A 15 1.86 -6.40 9.08
N TRP A 16 1.43 -7.32 8.23
CA TRP A 16 0.80 -7.00 6.94
C TRP A 16 -0.50 -6.22 7.14
N LYS A 17 -1.36 -6.68 8.05
CA LYS A 17 -2.56 -5.93 8.44
C LYS A 17 -2.27 -4.55 9.03
N ASN A 18 -1.22 -4.41 9.83
CA ASN A 18 -0.85 -3.11 10.39
C ASN A 18 -0.34 -2.14 9.32
N MET A 19 0.34 -2.60 8.25
CA MET A 19 0.75 -1.73 7.14
C MET A 19 -0.42 -1.37 6.21
N GLU A 20 -1.33 -2.31 5.93
CA GLU A 20 -2.56 -2.05 5.15
C GLU A 20 -3.48 -1.00 5.81
N GLN A 21 -3.33 -0.76 7.11
CA GLN A 21 -4.17 0.17 7.88
C GLN A 21 -3.59 1.59 8.01
N VAL A 22 -2.34 1.85 7.60
CA VAL A 22 -1.74 3.20 7.74
C VAL A 22 -2.20 4.14 6.63
N PHE A 23 -2.48 3.62 5.44
CA PHE A 23 -2.79 4.42 4.27
C PHE A 23 -4.22 4.18 3.80
N GLY A 24 -4.98 5.27 3.60
CA GLY A 24 -6.37 5.21 3.15
C GLY A 24 -6.77 6.49 2.42
N VAL A 25 -7.74 6.35 1.51
CA VAL A 25 -8.31 7.49 0.77
C VAL A 25 -9.49 8.05 1.56
N SER A 26 -9.43 9.34 1.90
CA SER A 26 -10.47 10.01 2.70
C SER A 26 -11.76 10.24 1.90
N ASP A 27 -11.61 10.53 0.60
CA ASP A 27 -12.71 10.74 -0.34
C ASP A 27 -12.44 9.98 -1.65
N ALA A 28 -13.00 8.77 -1.75
CA ALA A 28 -12.84 7.94 -2.95
C ALA A 28 -13.56 8.52 -4.18
N SER A 29 -14.58 9.37 -3.98
CA SER A 29 -15.32 9.97 -5.09
C SER A 29 -14.48 10.99 -5.85
N ALA A 30 -13.56 11.67 -5.15
CA ALA A 30 -12.62 12.60 -5.75
C ALA A 30 -11.65 11.93 -6.74
N LEU A 31 -11.38 10.63 -6.56
CA LEU A 31 -10.45 9.86 -7.39
C LEU A 31 -11.13 9.13 -8.56
N GLN A 32 -12.45 8.91 -8.49
CA GLN A 32 -13.16 8.10 -9.47
C GLN A 32 -12.98 8.60 -10.90
N GLY A 33 -12.56 7.71 -11.80
CA GLY A 33 -12.31 8.03 -13.22
C GLY A 33 -11.11 8.96 -13.46
N ARG A 34 -10.30 9.26 -12.45
CA ARG A 34 -9.13 10.15 -12.57
C ARG A 34 -7.86 9.38 -12.85
N HIS A 35 -6.86 10.08 -13.38
CA HIS A 35 -5.49 9.59 -13.43
C HIS A 35 -4.66 10.35 -12.40
N VAL A 36 -4.17 9.62 -11.39
CA VAL A 36 -3.45 10.16 -10.24
C VAL A 36 -1.95 9.91 -10.41
N LEU A 37 -1.13 10.92 -10.12
CA LEU A 37 0.31 10.78 -9.98
C LEU A 37 0.68 10.76 -8.50
N LEU A 38 1.17 9.63 -8.01
CA LEU A 38 1.75 9.50 -6.67
C LEU A 38 3.23 9.87 -6.74
N VAL A 39 3.63 10.89 -5.97
CA VAL A 39 5.01 11.39 -5.93
C VAL A 39 5.61 11.10 -4.57
N ASP A 40 6.82 10.54 -4.56
CA ASP A 40 7.62 10.31 -3.36
C ASP A 40 9.05 10.85 -3.58
N ASP A 41 9.83 11.02 -2.52
CA ASP A 41 11.22 11.46 -2.66
C ASP A 41 12.13 10.30 -3.08
N VAL A 42 12.12 9.20 -2.34
CA VAL A 42 13.01 8.04 -2.52
C VAL A 42 12.24 6.73 -2.39
N ILE A 43 12.29 5.92 -3.45
CA ILE A 43 11.78 4.55 -3.42
C ILE A 43 12.84 3.64 -2.82
N THR A 44 12.53 3.01 -1.68
CA THR A 44 13.35 1.93 -1.11
C THR A 44 12.76 0.57 -1.51
N THR A 45 12.06 -0.10 -0.61
CA THR A 45 11.41 -1.40 -0.85
C THR A 45 10.13 -1.30 -1.68
N GLY A 46 9.63 -0.09 -1.91
CA GLY A 46 8.33 0.15 -2.55
C GLY A 46 7.11 -0.10 -1.66
N ALA A 47 7.28 -0.52 -0.41
CA ALA A 47 6.17 -0.87 0.49
C ALA A 47 5.18 0.30 0.72
N THR A 48 5.69 1.53 0.83
CA THR A 48 4.85 2.74 0.96
C THR A 48 4.01 2.97 -0.30
N LEU A 49 4.63 2.89 -1.48
CA LEU A 49 3.94 3.07 -2.77
C LEU A 49 2.91 1.98 -3.03
N GLU A 50 3.22 0.74 -2.64
CA GLU A 50 2.28 -0.38 -2.75
C GLU A 50 1.04 -0.16 -1.89
N ALA A 51 1.21 0.21 -0.62
CA ALA A 51 0.08 0.49 0.28
C ALA A 51 -0.78 1.67 -0.20
N CYS A 52 -0.14 2.79 -0.59
CA CYS A 52 -0.85 3.95 -1.13
C CYS A 52 -1.54 3.62 -2.47
N GLY A 53 -0.87 2.91 -3.37
CA GLY A 53 -1.41 2.53 -4.66
C GLY A 53 -2.61 1.60 -4.54
N ALA A 54 -2.54 0.62 -3.63
CA ALA A 54 -3.66 -0.27 -3.32
C ALA A 54 -4.87 0.49 -2.77
N ALA A 55 -4.66 1.53 -1.96
CA ALA A 55 -5.75 2.38 -1.48
C ALA A 55 -6.37 3.25 -2.59
N ILE A 56 -5.54 3.84 -3.46
CA ILE A 56 -5.99 4.70 -4.57
C ILE A 56 -6.80 3.89 -5.61
N LEU A 57 -6.31 2.71 -5.98
CA LEU A 57 -6.91 1.88 -7.03
C LEU A 57 -8.23 1.20 -6.61
N GLN A 58 -8.63 1.30 -5.34
CA GLN A 58 -9.98 0.91 -4.91
C GLN A 58 -11.07 1.83 -5.48
N ALA A 59 -10.73 3.07 -5.85
CA ALA A 59 -11.66 3.98 -6.49
C ALA A 59 -11.92 3.56 -7.95
N PRO A 60 -13.18 3.34 -8.39
CA PRO A 60 -13.48 2.81 -9.72
C PRO A 60 -12.97 3.68 -10.86
N GLY A 61 -12.41 3.04 -11.90
CA GLY A 61 -11.94 3.74 -13.10
C GLY A 61 -10.71 4.63 -12.86
N THR A 62 -10.08 4.55 -11.70
CA THR A 62 -8.88 5.33 -11.38
C THR A 62 -7.65 4.69 -12.01
N GLN A 63 -6.78 5.52 -12.59
CA GLN A 63 -5.46 5.14 -13.07
C GLN A 63 -4.39 5.72 -12.16
N LEU A 64 -3.26 5.03 -12.04
CA LEU A 64 -2.16 5.42 -11.16
C LEU A 64 -0.84 5.46 -11.94
N SER A 65 -0.12 6.56 -11.81
CA SER A 65 1.30 6.68 -12.16
C SER A 65 2.12 6.99 -10.91
N ILE A 66 3.40 6.64 -10.93
CA ILE A 66 4.33 6.85 -9.83
C ILE A 66 5.52 7.66 -10.33
N ALA A 67 5.95 8.65 -9.56
CA ALA A 67 7.21 9.37 -9.78
C ALA A 67 7.98 9.44 -8.46
N ALA A 68 9.31 9.32 -8.57
CA ALA A 68 10.21 9.58 -7.45
C ALA A 68 11.49 10.23 -7.92
N ALA A 69 12.12 11.01 -7.05
CA ALA A 69 13.40 11.65 -7.35
C ALA A 69 14.56 10.64 -7.36
N ALA A 70 14.48 9.59 -6.54
CA ALA A 70 15.46 8.52 -6.50
C ALA A 70 14.83 7.14 -6.20
N TYR A 71 15.58 6.08 -6.47
CA TYR A 71 15.30 4.74 -5.99
C TYR A 71 16.59 4.09 -5.47
N THR A 72 16.48 3.22 -4.47
CA THR A 72 17.58 2.43 -3.93
C THR A 72 17.17 0.97 -3.81
N VAL A 73 18.10 0.06 -4.13
CA VAL A 73 17.95 -1.39 -4.02
C VAL A 73 18.78 -1.96 -2.89
#